data_AF-A0A820QUI4-F1
#
_entry.id   AF-A0A820QUI4-F1
#
_cell.length_a   1.000
_cell.length_b   1.000
_cell.length_c   1.000
_cell.angle_alpha   90.00
_cell.angle_beta   90.00
_cell.angle_gamma   90.00
#
_symmetry.space_group_name_H-M   'P 1'
#
loop_
_entity.id
_entity.type
_entity.pdbx_description
1 polymer ?
#
loop_
_entity_poly.entity_id
_entity_poly.type
_entity_poly.pdbx_seq_one_letter_code
_entity_poly.pdbx_strand_id
1 'polypeptide(L)'
;MKALDDAKNVYLTLEIFNTDTMKALDDAVSCPITLSLFRDPVVAQDGHTYERAAIEEWIRKNGTSPITNKQISLEHLVPNYAIKKIVEQFENSLKNKNFQYVLDVDVKKKKGRPLFQTFGKTIYSAEWLPANEGRPEIILLKIDGARANKEASFYVDLSRHTNIVRTFGIVNDEDSNQNSIMLLQEYAPEGSLYEVLTERKKPLSEEILIEIFLQVIDAMAYLALNGVVHGDLACRNVLVFRLDENDPRNVVVKVTDFGISRYSKIY
;
A
#
# COMPACT_ATOMS: atom_id res chain seq x y z
N MET A 1 47.83 9.18 -5.03
CA MET A 1 47.20 8.75 -3.74
C MET A 1 46.01 9.66 -3.52
N LYS A 2 44.81 9.11 -3.31
CA LYS A 2 43.52 9.75 -3.64
C LYS A 2 43.38 10.10 -5.14
N ALA A 3 42.17 10.25 -5.69
CA ALA A 3 40.85 10.03 -5.10
C ALA A 3 40.21 8.69 -5.54
N LEU A 4 39.24 8.20 -4.77
CA LEU A 4 38.38 7.06 -5.10
C LEU A 4 36.99 7.29 -4.47
N ASP A 5 36.50 8.49 -4.71
CA ASP A 5 35.13 8.93 -4.46
C ASP A 5 34.28 8.47 -5.68
N ASP A 6 33.00 8.11 -5.58
CA ASP A 6 32.10 8.15 -4.43
C ASP A 6 31.26 6.86 -4.32
N ALA A 7 30.64 6.65 -3.15
CA ALA A 7 29.43 5.84 -3.08
C ALA A 7 28.24 6.77 -3.22
N LYS A 8 27.55 6.75 -4.36
CA LYS A 8 26.45 7.65 -4.67
C LYS A 8 25.41 7.66 -3.54
N ASN A 9 25.04 8.86 -3.10
CA ASN A 9 23.78 9.09 -2.41
C ASN A 9 22.64 8.79 -3.39
N VAL A 10 21.55 8.20 -2.90
CA VAL A 10 20.36 7.93 -3.71
C VAL A 10 19.28 8.90 -3.25
N TYR A 11 19.17 10.03 -3.97
CA TYR A 11 18.30 11.14 -3.58
C TYR A 11 16.82 10.73 -3.72
N LEU A 12 16.11 10.76 -2.59
CA LEU A 12 14.73 10.28 -2.53
C LEU A 12 13.76 11.29 -3.16
N THR A 13 13.22 10.94 -4.33
CA THR A 13 11.85 11.31 -4.68
C THR A 13 10.95 10.12 -4.38
N LEU A 14 10.09 10.30 -3.38
CA LEU A 14 9.13 9.32 -2.85
C LEU A 14 7.70 9.75 -3.28
N GLU A 15 6.66 8.89 -3.20
CA GLU A 15 5.24 9.22 -3.55
C GLU A 15 4.14 8.75 -2.53
N ILE A 16 3.93 9.50 -1.28
CA ILE A 16 4.21 9.26 0.89
C ILE A 16 3.06 10.28 -1.07
N PHE A 17 1.67 10.05 -1.51
CA PHE A 17 0.58 11.02 -1.77
C PHE A 17 -0.07 11.48 -0.42
N ASN A 18 0.28 12.65 0.15
CA ASN A 18 -0.01 13.06 1.57
C ASN A 18 -1.31 12.48 2.18
N THR A 19 -1.18 11.43 3.01
CA THR A 19 -2.23 10.42 3.17
C THR A 19 -3.42 10.79 4.02
N ASP A 20 -3.30 11.74 4.94
CA ASP A 20 -4.42 12.16 5.80
C ASP A 20 -5.21 13.29 5.15
N THR A 21 -4.52 14.24 4.53
CA THR A 21 -5.16 15.26 3.66
C THR A 21 -5.79 14.61 2.43
N MET A 22 -5.15 13.59 1.84
CA MET A 22 -5.74 12.87 0.71
C MET A 22 -6.85 11.92 1.14
N LYS A 23 -6.81 11.29 2.32
CA LYS A 23 -7.98 10.54 2.81
C LYS A 23 -9.17 11.47 3.04
N ALA A 24 -8.98 12.58 3.75
CA ALA A 24 -10.06 13.55 3.98
C ALA A 24 -10.60 14.18 2.68
N LEU A 25 -9.76 14.25 1.63
CA LEU A 25 -10.18 14.67 0.30
C LEU A 25 -10.93 13.56 -0.44
N ASP A 26 -10.44 12.32 -0.42
CA ASP A 26 -11.07 11.13 -1.03
C ASP A 26 -12.43 10.84 -0.42
N ASP A 27 -12.54 10.82 0.92
CA ASP A 27 -13.80 10.76 1.66
C ASP A 27 -14.79 11.88 1.25
N ALA A 28 -14.30 13.02 0.75
CA ALA A 28 -15.09 14.16 0.26
C ALA A 28 -15.34 14.17 -1.27
N VAL A 29 -14.64 13.34 -2.05
CA VAL A 29 -14.82 13.20 -3.51
C VAL A 29 -15.31 11.82 -3.95
N SER A 30 -15.52 10.90 -3.00
CA SER A 30 -16.07 9.56 -3.20
C SER A 30 -17.52 9.44 -2.71
N CYS A 31 -18.29 8.63 -3.41
CA CYS A 31 -19.71 8.40 -3.13
C CYS A 31 -19.92 7.45 -1.93
N PRO A 32 -20.79 7.79 -0.96
CA PRO A 32 -21.01 6.97 0.23
C PRO A 32 -21.78 5.65 -0.03
N ILE A 33 -22.34 5.45 -1.23
CA ILE A 33 -22.98 4.17 -1.62
C ILE A 33 -21.99 3.26 -2.38
N THR A 34 -21.22 3.82 -3.31
CA THR A 34 -20.33 3.05 -4.21
C THR A 34 -18.87 3.04 -3.77
N LEU A 35 -18.52 3.78 -2.72
CA LEU A 35 -17.16 3.94 -2.18
C LEU A 35 -16.12 4.23 -3.27
N SER A 36 -16.51 5.10 -4.21
CA SER A 36 -15.79 5.39 -5.46
C SER A 36 -15.96 6.85 -5.85
N LEU A 37 -14.94 7.45 -6.48
CA LEU A 37 -14.96 8.82 -7.01
C LEU A 37 -16.20 9.11 -7.86
N PHE A 38 -16.89 10.23 -7.58
CA PHE A 38 -18.10 10.60 -8.32
C PHE A 38 -17.84 10.83 -9.82
N ARG A 39 -18.75 10.33 -10.66
CA ARG A 39 -18.77 10.53 -12.12
C ARG A 39 -19.98 11.37 -12.56
N ASP A 40 -21.12 11.13 -11.94
CA ASP A 40 -22.31 11.96 -12.05
C ASP A 40 -22.89 12.24 -10.64
N PRO A 41 -22.23 13.11 -9.86
CA PRO A 41 -22.68 13.45 -8.51
C PRO A 41 -24.00 14.21 -8.53
N VAL A 42 -24.94 13.78 -7.70
CA VAL A 42 -26.21 14.46 -7.41
C VAL A 42 -26.33 14.73 -5.92
N VAL A 43 -26.84 15.90 -5.54
CA VAL A 43 -27.25 16.22 -4.17
C VAL A 43 -28.74 15.94 -3.99
N ALA A 44 -29.11 15.32 -2.86
CA ALA A 44 -30.49 15.05 -2.50
C ALA A 44 -31.01 16.06 -1.45
N GLN A 45 -32.30 15.98 -1.11
CA GLN A 45 -32.97 16.89 -0.16
C GLN A 45 -32.42 16.82 1.27
N ASP A 46 -31.64 15.78 1.60
CA ASP A 46 -30.94 15.62 2.87
C ASP A 46 -29.58 16.37 2.92
N GLY A 47 -29.21 17.06 1.85
CA GLY A 47 -27.95 17.81 1.69
C GLY A 47 -26.74 16.95 1.34
N HIS A 48 -26.89 15.63 1.22
CA HIS A 48 -25.78 14.71 0.94
C HIS A 48 -25.63 14.48 -0.57
N THR A 49 -24.40 14.22 -1.02
CA THR A 49 -24.08 13.97 -2.43
C THR A 49 -23.81 12.49 -2.67
N TYR A 50 -24.37 11.97 -3.77
CA TYR A 50 -24.36 10.56 -4.14
C TYR A 50 -24.07 10.41 -5.64
N GLU A 51 -23.56 9.25 -6.07
CA GLU A 51 -23.45 8.90 -7.48
C GLU A 51 -24.84 8.58 -8.05
N ARG A 52 -25.25 9.23 -9.15
CA ARG A 52 -26.64 9.21 -9.67
C ARG A 52 -27.19 7.79 -9.77
N ALA A 53 -26.50 6.90 -10.48
CA ALA A 53 -27.00 5.54 -10.73
C ALA A 53 -27.33 4.77 -9.44
N ALA A 54 -26.47 4.91 -8.42
CA ALA A 54 -26.59 4.21 -7.15
C ALA A 54 -27.70 4.79 -6.25
N ILE A 55 -27.83 6.11 -6.16
CA ILE A 55 -28.91 6.72 -5.37
C ILE A 55 -30.28 6.55 -6.04
N GLU A 56 -30.36 6.58 -7.38
CA GLU A 56 -31.62 6.32 -8.06
C GLU A 56 -32.09 4.86 -7.86
N GLU A 57 -31.19 3.87 -7.91
CA GLU A 57 -31.52 2.49 -7.56
C GLU A 57 -31.95 2.36 -6.10
N TRP A 58 -31.22 2.99 -5.18
CA TRP A 58 -31.55 2.97 -3.75
C TRP A 58 -32.93 3.61 -3.46
N ILE A 59 -33.26 4.74 -4.09
CA ILE A 59 -34.57 5.39 -3.92
C ILE A 59 -35.69 4.53 -4.50
N ARG A 60 -35.51 3.92 -5.68
CA ARG A 60 -36.49 2.98 -6.28
C ARG A 60 -36.78 1.77 -5.37
N LYS A 61 -35.81 1.36 -4.55
CA LYS A 61 -35.91 0.20 -3.65
C LYS A 61 -36.42 0.56 -2.25
N ASN A 62 -36.01 1.70 -1.69
CA ASN A 62 -36.19 2.02 -0.27
C ASN A 62 -36.96 3.33 0.00
N GLY A 63 -37.00 4.27 -0.95
CA GLY A 63 -37.64 5.59 -0.77
C GLY A 63 -36.99 6.54 0.25
N THR A 64 -35.79 6.21 0.73
CA THR A 64 -35.10 6.93 1.83
C THR A 64 -33.64 7.26 1.52
N SER A 65 -33.09 8.22 2.26
CA SER A 65 -31.67 8.54 2.32
C SER A 65 -30.86 7.38 2.92
N PRO A 66 -29.79 6.87 2.27
CA PRO A 66 -28.92 5.84 2.82
C PRO A 66 -28.24 6.24 4.13
N ILE A 67 -28.04 7.54 4.37
CA ILE A 67 -27.28 8.08 5.51
C ILE A 67 -28.23 8.54 6.63
N THR A 68 -29.31 9.24 6.27
CA THR A 68 -30.17 9.93 7.25
C THR A 68 -31.52 9.25 7.48
N ASN A 69 -31.85 8.21 6.72
CA ASN A 69 -33.15 7.50 6.70
C ASN A 69 -34.39 8.38 6.45
N LYS A 70 -34.23 9.68 6.15
CA LYS A 70 -35.30 10.58 5.73
C LYS A 70 -35.85 10.16 4.36
N GLN A 71 -37.14 10.37 4.12
CA GLN A 71 -37.72 10.22 2.77
C GLN A 71 -37.07 11.23 1.80
N ILE A 72 -36.76 10.75 0.59
CA ILE A 72 -36.25 11.53 -0.54
C ILE A 72 -36.80 10.93 -1.84
N SER A 73 -36.99 11.74 -2.88
CA SER A 73 -37.54 11.30 -4.17
C SER A 73 -36.63 11.63 -5.36
N LEU A 74 -36.81 10.88 -6.45
CA LEU A 74 -36.00 10.99 -7.66
C LEU A 74 -36.07 12.38 -8.31
N GLU A 75 -37.25 13.03 -8.27
CA GLU A 75 -37.45 14.34 -8.91
C GLU A 75 -36.68 15.50 -8.25
N HIS A 76 -36.13 15.30 -7.05
CA HIS A 76 -35.37 16.30 -6.30
C HIS A 76 -33.85 16.05 -6.31
N LEU A 77 -33.34 15.13 -7.15
CA LEU A 77 -31.91 14.89 -7.31
C LEU A 77 -31.27 15.95 -8.24
N VAL A 78 -30.56 16.92 -7.66
CA VAL A 78 -29.94 18.03 -8.41
C VAL A 78 -28.47 17.69 -8.73
N PRO A 79 -27.98 17.86 -9.97
CA PRO A 79 -26.56 17.62 -10.30
C PRO A 79 -25.61 18.53 -9.50
N ASN A 80 -24.65 17.95 -8.80
CA ASN A 80 -23.66 18.67 -8.00
C ASN A 80 -22.39 18.97 -8.82
N TYR A 81 -22.50 19.96 -9.71
CA TYR A 81 -21.39 20.41 -10.56
C TYR A 81 -20.15 20.89 -9.79
N ALA A 82 -20.31 21.32 -8.52
CA ALA A 82 -19.19 21.73 -7.69
C ALA A 82 -18.32 20.53 -7.31
N ILE A 83 -18.92 19.46 -6.78
CA ILE A 83 -18.22 18.19 -6.51
C ILE A 83 -17.66 17.59 -7.80
N LYS A 84 -18.41 17.62 -8.91
CA LYS A 84 -17.89 17.15 -10.20
C LYS A 84 -16.61 17.87 -10.63
N LYS A 85 -16.58 19.20 -10.52
CA LYS A 85 -15.39 20.01 -10.83
C LYS A 85 -14.23 19.75 -9.86
N ILE A 86 -14.51 19.47 -8.58
CA ILE A 86 -13.48 19.08 -7.60
C ILE A 86 -12.91 17.71 -7.95
N VAL A 87 -13.72 16.73 -8.36
CA VAL A 87 -13.23 15.43 -8.86
C VAL A 87 -12.40 15.60 -10.12
N GLU A 88 -12.84 16.42 -11.08
CA GLU A 88 -12.07 16.72 -12.29
C GLU A 88 -10.72 17.40 -11.97
N GLN A 89 -10.69 18.30 -10.98
CA GLN A 89 -9.45 18.92 -10.49
C GLN A 89 -8.57 17.95 -9.71
N PHE A 90 -9.15 17.03 -8.93
CA PHE A 90 -8.44 15.98 -8.21
C PHE A 90 -7.83 14.97 -9.20
N GLU A 91 -8.62 14.47 -10.16
CA GLU A 91 -8.12 13.60 -11.23
C GLU A 91 -7.06 14.28 -12.10
N ASN A 92 -7.21 15.56 -12.42
CA ASN A 92 -6.18 16.28 -13.17
C ASN A 92 -4.95 16.55 -12.29
N SER A 93 -5.10 16.68 -10.96
CA SER A 93 -3.97 16.63 -10.03
C SER A 93 -3.33 15.25 -9.92
N LEU A 94 -4.07 14.15 -10.15
CA LEU A 94 -3.54 12.78 -10.22
C LEU A 94 -2.84 12.51 -11.56
N LYS A 95 -3.22 13.21 -12.64
CA LYS A 95 -2.65 13.07 -13.99
C LYS A 95 -1.47 14.02 -14.27
N ASN A 96 -1.44 15.19 -13.62
CA ASN A 96 -0.44 16.25 -13.87
C ASN A 96 0.66 16.34 -12.80
N LYS A 97 0.72 15.41 -11.83
CA LYS A 97 1.79 15.34 -10.83
C LYS A 97 2.60 14.07 -11.00
N ASN A 98 3.92 14.25 -11.16
CA ASN A 98 4.86 13.38 -10.47
C ASN A 98 4.66 13.66 -8.97
N PHE A 99 4.38 12.65 -8.15
CA PHE A 99 3.93 12.86 -6.78
C PHE A 99 5.11 12.89 -5.82
N GLN A 100 5.71 14.05 -5.58
CA GLN A 100 6.77 14.13 -4.57
C GLN A 100 6.19 14.13 -3.13
N TYR A 101 6.19 12.97 -2.45
CA TYR A 101 6.63 12.98 -1.04
C TYR A 101 8.07 13.50 -1.04
N VAL A 102 8.35 14.49 -0.20
CA VAL A 102 9.69 14.67 0.34
C VAL A 102 9.61 14.23 1.80
N LEU A 103 10.02 12.98 2.07
CA LEU A 103 10.67 12.72 3.35
C LEU A 103 11.98 13.50 3.27
N ASP A 104 12.12 14.53 4.09
CA ASP A 104 13.24 15.50 4.04
C ASP A 104 14.51 14.91 4.67
N VAL A 105 14.87 13.71 4.20
CA VAL A 105 15.88 12.79 4.70
C VAL A 105 16.24 11.80 3.60
N ASP A 106 17.52 11.76 3.22
CA ASP A 106 18.01 10.80 2.23
C ASP A 106 18.05 9.37 2.81
N VAL A 107 18.21 8.38 1.93
CA VAL A 107 18.67 7.04 2.30
C VAL A 107 19.92 6.67 1.53
N LYS A 108 20.79 5.92 2.19
CA LYS A 108 22.05 5.46 1.62
C LYS A 108 22.08 3.95 1.56
N LYS A 109 22.26 3.43 0.35
CA LYS A 109 22.48 2.00 0.07
C LYS A 109 23.81 1.59 0.72
N LYS A 110 23.78 0.64 1.66
CA LYS A 110 24.98 0.18 2.37
C LYS A 110 25.93 -0.53 1.39
N LYS A 111 27.24 -0.34 1.58
CA LYS A 111 28.28 -1.00 0.76
C LYS A 111 28.27 -2.51 1.05
N GLY A 112 28.05 -3.34 0.04
CA GLY A 112 28.10 -4.80 0.16
C GLY A 112 27.51 -5.53 -1.04
N ARG A 113 27.46 -6.86 -0.94
CA ARG A 113 26.62 -7.70 -1.80
C ARG A 113 25.13 -7.48 -1.50
N PRO A 114 24.19 -7.85 -2.39
CA PRO A 114 22.77 -7.96 -2.04
C PRO A 114 22.57 -8.81 -0.79
N LEU A 115 21.55 -8.49 0.01
CA LEU A 115 21.05 -9.38 1.06
C LEU A 115 20.41 -10.63 0.43
N PHE A 116 19.67 -10.43 -0.66
CA PHE A 116 18.95 -11.48 -1.39
C PHE A 116 18.87 -11.14 -2.87
N GLN A 117 18.82 -12.15 -3.74
CA GLN A 117 18.69 -11.97 -5.19
C GLN A 117 18.02 -13.18 -5.84
N THR A 118 17.04 -12.93 -6.70
CA THR A 118 16.30 -13.92 -7.48
C THR A 118 16.11 -13.44 -8.93
N PHE A 119 15.39 -14.19 -9.75
CA PHE A 119 15.06 -13.76 -11.12
C PHE A 119 14.09 -12.57 -11.10
N GLY A 120 14.61 -11.37 -11.36
CA GLY A 120 13.82 -10.13 -11.44
C GLY A 120 13.69 -9.34 -10.13
N LYS A 121 14.24 -9.82 -9.00
CA LYS A 121 14.24 -9.09 -7.72
C LYS A 121 15.61 -9.14 -7.03
N THR A 122 16.05 -8.01 -6.46
CA THR A 122 17.32 -7.90 -5.71
C THR A 122 17.14 -6.99 -4.50
N ILE A 123 17.54 -7.43 -3.32
CA ILE A 123 17.39 -6.68 -2.06
C ILE A 123 18.75 -6.18 -1.57
N TYR A 124 18.86 -4.89 -1.23
CA TYR A 124 20.04 -4.27 -0.62
C TYR A 124 19.70 -3.70 0.77
N SER A 125 20.65 -3.72 1.71
CA SER A 125 20.49 -3.00 2.98
C SER A 125 20.67 -1.49 2.79
N ALA A 126 19.94 -0.69 3.57
CA ALA A 126 20.03 0.77 3.54
C ALA A 126 20.13 1.37 4.95
N GLU A 127 20.44 2.67 5.02
CA GLU A 127 20.45 3.48 6.24
C GLU A 127 19.82 4.85 5.99
N TRP A 128 19.16 5.39 7.01
CA TRP A 128 18.58 6.73 6.99
C TRP A 128 19.67 7.81 7.14
N LEU A 129 19.50 8.93 6.44
CA LEU A 129 20.33 10.13 6.58
C LEU A 129 19.46 11.35 6.97
N PRO A 130 19.81 12.11 8.03
CA PRO A 130 20.76 11.73 9.08
C PRO A 130 20.28 10.44 9.79
N ALA A 131 21.24 9.70 10.36
CA ALA A 131 20.92 8.54 11.19
C ALA A 131 20.09 9.00 12.41
N ASN A 132 19.05 8.24 12.76
CA ASN A 132 18.05 8.64 13.73
C ASN A 132 17.60 7.43 14.56
N GLU A 133 17.88 7.45 15.86
CA GLU A 133 17.45 6.44 16.81
C GLU A 133 15.93 6.53 17.02
N GLY A 134 15.19 5.55 16.49
CA GLY A 134 13.72 5.51 16.54
C GLY A 134 13.03 5.26 15.20
N ARG A 135 13.76 5.32 14.07
CA ARG A 135 13.24 4.85 12.77
C ARG A 135 13.40 3.33 12.64
N PRO A 136 12.47 2.62 11.96
CA PRO A 136 12.66 1.22 11.63
C PRO A 136 13.86 1.04 10.68
N GLU A 137 14.52 -0.12 10.74
CA GLU A 137 15.50 -0.49 9.73
C GLU A 137 14.85 -0.64 8.34
N ILE A 138 15.66 -0.49 7.29
CA ILE A 138 15.19 -0.38 5.90
C ILE A 138 16.02 -1.18 4.91
N ILE A 139 15.35 -1.64 3.86
CA ILE A 139 15.94 -2.24 2.67
C ILE A 139 15.46 -1.54 1.40
N LEU A 140 16.25 -1.73 0.34
CA LEU A 140 15.95 -1.30 -1.02
C LEU A 140 15.68 -2.54 -1.86
N LEU A 141 14.41 -2.77 -2.19
CA LEU A 141 13.97 -3.83 -3.11
C LEU A 141 14.01 -3.30 -4.54
N LYS A 142 14.99 -3.74 -5.33
CA LYS A 142 15.02 -3.52 -6.78
C LYS A 142 14.19 -4.59 -7.49
N ILE A 143 13.29 -4.16 -8.37
CA ILE A 143 12.47 -4.98 -9.25
C ILE A 143 12.87 -4.69 -10.71
N ASP A 144 13.22 -5.72 -11.46
CA ASP A 144 13.63 -5.66 -12.86
C ASP A 144 12.55 -6.24 -13.79
N GLY A 145 12.14 -5.46 -14.80
CA GLY A 145 11.27 -5.92 -15.88
C GLY A 145 10.21 -4.90 -16.30
N ALA A 146 9.68 -5.06 -17.51
CA ALA A 146 8.70 -4.14 -18.12
C ALA A 146 7.35 -4.00 -17.37
N ARG A 147 7.12 -4.81 -16.31
CA ARG A 147 5.95 -4.68 -15.42
C ARG A 147 6.23 -3.88 -14.14
N ALA A 148 7.49 -3.60 -13.80
CA ALA A 148 7.86 -2.99 -12.52
C ALA A 148 7.06 -1.71 -12.21
N ASN A 149 6.89 -0.80 -13.18
CA ASN A 149 6.06 0.42 -13.04
C ASN A 149 4.61 0.14 -12.65
N LYS A 150 4.01 -0.92 -13.21
CA LYS A 150 2.62 -1.32 -12.90
C LYS A 150 2.52 -2.10 -11.59
N GLU A 151 3.62 -2.70 -11.13
CA GLU A 151 3.66 -3.47 -9.89
C GLU A 151 3.95 -2.57 -8.68
N ALA A 152 4.86 -1.61 -8.83
CA ALA A 152 5.34 -0.71 -7.78
C ALA A 152 4.22 0.09 -7.07
N SER A 153 3.21 0.58 -7.79
CA SER A 153 2.15 1.38 -7.16
C SER A 153 1.37 0.58 -6.12
N PHE A 154 1.00 -0.67 -6.42
CA PHE A 154 0.27 -1.54 -5.48
C PHE A 154 1.08 -1.84 -4.21
N TYR A 155 2.42 -1.97 -4.30
CA TYR A 155 3.26 -2.12 -3.12
C TYR A 155 3.19 -0.90 -2.17
N VAL A 156 2.95 0.30 -2.72
CA VAL A 156 2.74 1.54 -1.95
C VAL A 156 1.29 1.65 -1.46
N ASP A 157 0.30 1.44 -2.35
CA ASP A 157 -1.13 1.57 -2.02
C ASP A 157 -1.55 0.62 -0.89
N LEU A 158 -1.08 -0.64 -0.94
CA LEU A 158 -1.42 -1.70 0.01
C LEU A 158 -0.58 -1.65 1.30
N SER A 159 0.45 -0.80 1.37
CA SER A 159 1.35 -0.65 2.52
C SER A 159 0.67 -0.13 3.80
N ARG A 160 -0.59 0.27 3.72
CA ARG A 160 -1.39 0.83 4.83
C ARG A 160 -1.90 -0.25 5.80
N HIS A 161 -1.87 -1.53 5.42
CA HIS A 161 -2.27 -2.63 6.28
C HIS A 161 -1.18 -2.98 7.31
N THR A 162 -1.55 -3.22 8.57
CA THR A 162 -0.61 -3.57 9.66
C THR A 162 0.24 -4.81 9.34
N ASN A 163 -0.37 -5.77 8.64
CA ASN A 163 0.20 -7.09 8.35
C ASN A 163 0.60 -7.27 6.87
N ILE A 164 0.86 -6.16 6.16
CA ILE A 164 1.54 -6.16 4.85
C ILE A 164 2.84 -5.38 4.99
N VAL A 165 3.92 -5.85 4.35
CA VAL A 165 5.23 -5.18 4.42
C VAL A 165 5.13 -3.77 3.87
N ARG A 166 5.47 -2.80 4.72
CA ARG A 166 5.34 -1.37 4.43
C ARG A 166 6.38 -0.93 3.41
N THR A 167 5.89 -0.60 2.22
CA THR A 167 6.64 0.16 1.22
C THR A 167 6.44 1.65 1.47
N PHE A 168 7.52 2.36 1.79
CA PHE A 168 7.52 3.81 1.99
C PHE A 168 7.35 4.59 0.68
N GLY A 169 7.79 4.01 -0.44
CA GLY A 169 7.61 4.55 -1.79
C GLY A 169 8.66 4.06 -2.78
N ILE A 170 8.63 4.63 -3.98
CA ILE A 170 9.63 4.45 -5.03
C ILE A 170 10.91 5.24 -4.69
N VAL A 171 12.05 4.77 -5.20
CA VAL A 171 13.37 5.37 -5.04
C VAL A 171 14.00 5.59 -6.40
N ASN A 172 14.34 6.83 -6.72
CA ASN A 172 15.05 7.21 -7.94
C ASN A 172 16.57 6.98 -7.78
N ASP A 173 17.06 5.83 -8.27
CA ASP A 173 18.50 5.58 -8.47
C ASP A 173 18.88 6.03 -9.89
N GLU A 174 19.79 7.01 -10.02
CA GLU A 174 20.21 7.60 -11.31
C GLU A 174 20.87 6.58 -12.25
N ASP A 175 21.41 5.47 -11.72
CA ASP A 175 21.97 4.37 -12.52
C ASP A 175 20.90 3.33 -12.93
N SER A 176 19.61 3.61 -12.68
CA SER A 176 18.51 2.74 -13.11
C SER A 176 18.32 2.76 -14.61
N ASN A 177 18.41 1.59 -15.24
CA ASN A 177 17.80 1.39 -16.55
C ASN A 177 16.27 1.59 -16.45
N GLN A 178 15.66 2.19 -17.47
CA GLN A 178 14.22 2.53 -17.55
C GLN A 178 13.25 1.35 -17.31
N ASN A 179 13.76 0.11 -17.35
CA ASN A 179 13.02 -1.13 -17.11
C ASN A 179 13.19 -1.68 -15.67
N SER A 180 13.69 -0.88 -14.71
CA SER A 180 13.86 -1.30 -13.32
C SER A 180 13.45 -0.22 -12.34
N ILE A 181 12.89 -0.62 -11.19
CA ILE A 181 12.45 0.27 -10.11
C ILE A 181 13.11 -0.17 -8.81
N MET A 182 13.37 0.78 -7.92
CA MET A 182 13.77 0.52 -6.55
C MET A 182 12.66 0.98 -5.60
N LEU A 183 12.32 0.16 -4.60
CA LEU A 183 11.33 0.41 -3.57
C LEU A 183 12.01 0.50 -2.21
N LEU A 184 11.65 1.50 -1.41
CA LEU A 184 12.08 1.60 -0.01
C LEU A 184 11.07 0.85 0.87
N GLN A 185 11.53 -0.18 1.59
CA GLN A 185 10.68 -0.98 2.49
C GLN A 185 11.29 -1.10 3.88
N GLU A 186 10.45 -1.35 4.88
CA GLU A 186 10.88 -1.75 6.22
C GLU A 186 11.62 -3.10 6.18
N TYR A 187 12.63 -3.25 7.04
CA TYR A 187 13.38 -4.50 7.21
C TYR A 187 12.73 -5.40 8.27
N ALA A 188 12.67 -6.69 7.99
CA ALA A 188 12.22 -7.72 8.92
C ALA A 188 13.44 -8.36 9.63
N PRO A 189 13.71 -8.06 10.91
CA PRO A 189 14.93 -8.50 11.60
C PRO A 189 15.00 -10.02 11.80
N GLU A 190 13.86 -10.69 11.98
CA GLU A 190 13.78 -12.14 12.21
C GLU A 190 13.71 -12.95 10.89
N GLY A 191 13.81 -12.30 9.72
CA GLY A 191 13.75 -12.97 8.42
C GLY A 191 12.35 -13.45 8.02
N SER A 192 12.28 -14.54 7.26
CA SER A 192 11.02 -15.17 6.86
C SER A 192 10.52 -16.20 7.87
N LEU A 193 9.20 -16.42 7.90
CA LEU A 193 8.57 -17.45 8.72
C LEU A 193 9.06 -18.87 8.34
N TYR A 194 9.52 -19.07 7.09
CA TYR A 194 10.17 -20.32 6.69
C TYR A 194 11.51 -20.54 7.42
N GLU A 195 12.38 -19.53 7.46
CA GLU A 195 13.67 -19.60 8.18
C GLU A 195 13.43 -19.78 9.69
N VAL A 196 12.55 -18.96 10.27
CA VAL A 196 12.13 -19.08 11.68
C VAL A 196 11.60 -20.48 12.00
N LEU A 197 10.74 -21.09 11.17
CA LEU A 197 10.21 -22.43 11.45
C LEU A 197 11.22 -23.57 11.23
N THR A 198 12.27 -23.37 10.45
CA THR A 198 13.22 -24.44 10.06
C THR A 198 14.54 -24.43 10.82
N GLU A 199 15.03 -23.27 11.27
CA GLU A 199 16.29 -23.18 12.01
C GLU A 199 16.13 -23.42 13.53
N ARG A 200 14.89 -23.42 14.04
CA ARG A 200 14.59 -23.56 15.46
C ARG A 200 14.70 -24.99 15.98
N LYS A 201 15.36 -25.14 17.14
CA LYS A 201 15.49 -26.40 17.90
C LYS A 201 14.20 -26.86 18.62
N LYS A 202 13.21 -25.97 18.73
CA LYS A 202 11.89 -26.25 19.32
C LYS A 202 10.81 -25.62 18.43
N PRO A 203 9.68 -26.32 18.19
CA PRO A 203 8.53 -25.71 17.54
C PRO A 203 8.02 -24.50 18.34
N LEU A 204 7.33 -23.58 17.67
CA LEU A 204 6.53 -22.55 18.32
C LEU A 204 5.32 -23.19 19.00
N SER A 205 4.77 -22.55 20.03
CA SER A 205 3.52 -23.00 20.65
C SER A 205 2.33 -22.80 19.71
N GLU A 206 1.25 -23.55 19.94
CA GLU A 206 0.02 -23.43 19.16
C GLU A 206 -0.58 -22.01 19.24
N GLU A 207 -0.49 -21.35 20.40
CA GLU A 207 -0.90 -19.96 20.61
C GLU A 207 -0.16 -18.98 19.70
N ILE A 208 1.16 -19.12 19.57
CA ILE A 208 1.99 -18.31 18.66
C ILE A 208 1.65 -18.58 17.19
N LEU A 209 1.42 -19.85 16.84
CA LEU A 209 1.04 -20.23 15.47
C LEU A 209 -0.35 -19.73 15.08
N ILE A 210 -1.31 -19.71 16.02
CA ILE A 210 -2.64 -19.14 15.83
C ILE A 210 -2.56 -17.63 15.59
N GLU A 211 -1.79 -16.89 16.39
CA GLU A 211 -1.61 -15.44 16.20
C GLU A 211 -0.99 -15.11 14.84
N ILE A 212 0.08 -15.82 14.46
CA ILE A 212 0.72 -15.70 13.13
C ILE A 212 -0.31 -15.97 12.02
N PHE A 213 -1.17 -16.98 12.18
CA PHE A 213 -2.19 -17.33 11.21
C PHE A 213 -3.32 -16.28 11.11
N LEU A 214 -3.76 -15.71 12.23
CA LEU A 214 -4.74 -14.61 12.26
C LEU A 214 -4.22 -13.37 11.54
N GLN A 215 -2.97 -12.98 11.79
CA GLN A 215 -2.32 -11.85 11.11
C GLN A 215 -2.17 -12.07 9.59
N VAL A 216 -1.92 -13.31 9.15
CA VAL A 216 -1.89 -13.67 7.73
C VAL A 216 -3.29 -13.68 7.11
N ILE A 217 -4.33 -14.12 7.83
CA ILE A 217 -5.73 -14.04 7.38
C ILE A 217 -6.14 -12.59 7.14
N ASP A 218 -5.85 -11.69 8.07
CA ASP A 218 -6.23 -10.27 7.99
C ASP A 218 -5.59 -9.58 6.78
N ALA A 219 -4.28 -9.79 6.59
CA ALA A 219 -3.56 -9.34 5.40
C ALA A 219 -4.16 -9.88 4.09
N MET A 220 -4.52 -11.18 4.04
CA MET A 220 -5.11 -11.80 2.86
C MET A 220 -6.55 -11.33 2.59
N ALA A 221 -7.33 -11.04 3.64
CA ALA A 221 -8.65 -10.44 3.52
C ALA A 221 -8.55 -9.01 2.95
N TYR A 222 -7.60 -8.21 3.43
CA TYR A 222 -7.32 -6.88 2.88
C TYR A 222 -6.88 -6.93 1.41
N LEU A 223 -5.98 -7.84 1.03
CA LEU A 223 -5.60 -8.04 -0.39
C LEU A 223 -6.82 -8.41 -1.26
N ALA A 224 -7.67 -9.32 -0.79
CA ALA A 224 -8.88 -9.74 -1.50
C ALA A 224 -9.89 -8.59 -1.69
N LEU A 225 -10.12 -7.77 -0.66
CA LEU A 225 -10.98 -6.58 -0.73
C LEU A 225 -10.45 -5.54 -1.73
N ASN A 226 -9.13 -5.44 -1.90
CA ASN A 226 -8.49 -4.59 -2.91
C ASN A 226 -8.39 -5.26 -4.30
N GLY A 227 -9.01 -6.44 -4.50
CA GLY A 227 -9.05 -7.15 -5.78
C GLY A 227 -7.73 -7.82 -6.19
N VAL A 228 -6.82 -8.04 -5.24
CA VAL A 228 -5.49 -8.64 -5.44
C VAL A 228 -5.47 -10.09 -4.98
N VAL A 229 -5.07 -11.00 -5.87
CA VAL A 229 -4.84 -12.41 -5.54
C VAL A 229 -3.33 -12.63 -5.43
N HIS A 230 -2.82 -12.83 -4.20
CA HIS A 230 -1.39 -12.98 -3.90
C HIS A 230 -0.67 -14.00 -4.82
N GLY A 231 -1.33 -15.10 -5.18
CA GLY A 231 -0.84 -16.10 -6.14
C GLY A 231 0.32 -16.99 -5.67
N ASP A 232 0.99 -16.64 -4.58
CA ASP A 232 2.16 -17.34 -4.04
C ASP A 232 2.25 -17.23 -2.50
N LEU A 233 1.14 -17.42 -1.78
CA LEU A 233 1.15 -17.35 -0.32
C LEU A 233 1.87 -18.59 0.25
N ALA A 234 3.02 -18.37 0.89
CA ALA A 234 3.84 -19.41 1.53
C ALA A 234 4.69 -18.80 2.65
N CYS A 235 5.21 -19.63 3.57
CA CYS A 235 5.98 -19.15 4.74
C CYS A 235 7.24 -18.32 4.40
N ARG A 236 7.78 -18.44 3.18
CA ARG A 236 8.89 -17.58 2.69
C ARG A 236 8.45 -16.14 2.37
N ASN A 237 7.18 -15.95 2.04
CA ASN A 237 6.55 -14.66 1.70
C ASN A 237 5.76 -14.07 2.89
N VAL A 238 5.94 -14.64 4.09
CA VAL A 238 5.51 -14.09 5.37
C VAL A 238 6.78 -13.75 6.14
N LEU A 239 7.01 -12.46 6.39
CA LEU A 239 8.18 -11.98 7.12
C LEU A 239 7.85 -11.74 8.60
N VAL A 240 8.81 -12.02 9.47
CA VAL A 240 8.65 -11.91 10.93
C VAL A 240 9.38 -10.64 11.40
N PHE A 241 8.61 -9.73 12.01
CA PHE A 241 9.09 -8.43 12.48
C PHE A 241 9.35 -8.41 13.98
N ARG A 242 8.59 -9.19 14.75
CA ARG A 242 8.78 -9.43 16.19
C ARG A 242 8.31 -10.84 16.51
N LEU A 243 9.00 -11.54 17.41
CA LEU A 243 8.64 -12.87 17.89
C LEU A 243 8.92 -12.98 19.39
N ASP A 244 7.89 -12.81 20.21
CA ASP A 244 7.95 -13.08 21.64
C ASP A 244 7.32 -14.44 21.93
N GLU A 245 8.12 -15.43 22.31
CA GLU A 245 7.63 -16.79 22.56
C GLU A 245 6.73 -16.92 23.80
N ASN A 246 6.63 -15.86 24.62
CA ASN A 246 5.92 -15.85 25.90
C ASN A 246 4.66 -14.98 25.88
N ASP A 247 4.49 -14.12 24.87
CA ASP A 247 3.30 -13.30 24.67
C ASP A 247 2.95 -13.20 23.18
N PRO A 248 1.97 -13.99 22.69
CA PRO A 248 1.54 -13.94 21.30
C PRO A 248 1.19 -12.52 20.82
N ARG A 249 0.60 -11.67 21.68
CA ARG A 249 0.19 -10.29 21.33
C ARG A 249 1.38 -9.38 20.95
N ASN A 250 2.60 -9.82 21.23
CA ASN A 250 3.84 -9.12 20.95
C ASN A 250 4.54 -9.66 19.67
N VAL A 251 4.03 -10.74 19.07
CA VAL A 251 4.43 -11.26 17.75
C VAL A 251 3.88 -10.37 16.65
N VAL A 252 4.68 -10.11 15.60
CA VAL A 252 4.24 -9.38 14.40
C VAL A 252 4.78 -10.07 13.16
N VAL A 253 3.87 -10.47 12.27
CA VAL A 253 4.19 -10.99 10.93
C VAL A 253 3.52 -10.16 9.86
N LYS A 254 4.15 -10.10 8.68
CA LYS A 254 3.64 -9.33 7.53
C LYS A 254 3.83 -10.08 6.21
N VAL A 255 2.82 -10.02 5.36
CA VAL A 255 2.82 -10.61 4.02
C VAL A 255 3.61 -9.72 3.04
N THR A 256 4.41 -10.35 2.19
CA THR A 256 5.21 -9.71 1.13
C THR A 256 5.11 -10.46 -0.20
N ASP A 257 5.77 -9.94 -1.25
CA ASP A 257 5.92 -10.58 -2.56
C ASP A 257 4.62 -11.09 -3.21
N PHE A 258 3.50 -10.40 -2.95
CA PHE A 258 2.23 -10.66 -3.61
C PHE A 258 2.34 -10.40 -5.12
N GLY A 259 2.01 -11.43 -5.91
CA GLY A 259 1.92 -11.33 -7.36
C GLY A 259 0.70 -10.51 -7.75
N ILE A 260 0.88 -9.52 -8.62
CA ILE A 260 -0.19 -8.54 -8.95
C ILE A 260 -1.06 -9.10 -10.08
N SER A 261 -1.62 -10.27 -9.81
CA SER A 261 -2.65 -10.95 -10.59
C SER A 261 -4.02 -10.46 -10.11
N ARG A 262 -4.60 -9.50 -10.83
CA ARG A 262 -6.00 -9.11 -10.62
C ARG A 262 -6.94 -10.25 -11.01
N TYR A 263 -8.13 -10.25 -10.43
CA TYR A 263 -9.30 -10.86 -11.08
C TYR A 263 -9.49 -10.25 -12.48
N SER A 264 -9.09 -10.97 -13.53
CA SER A 264 -9.87 -10.98 -14.76
C SER A 264 -11.26 -11.51 -14.40
N LYS A 265 -12.34 -10.84 -14.80
CA LYS A 265 -13.70 -11.25 -14.47
C LYS A 265 -13.92 -12.74 -14.78
N ILE A 266 -14.14 -13.53 -13.74
CA ILE A 266 -14.79 -14.82 -13.82
C ILE A 266 -16.19 -14.56 -13.25
N TYR A 267 -17.20 -14.92 -14.04
CA TYR A 267 -18.57 -14.42 -13.97
C TYR A 267 -18.71 -12.97 -14.51
#